data_AF-N8WSX6-F1
#
_entry.id   AF-N8WSX6-F1
#
_cell.length_a   1.000
_cell.length_b   1.000
_cell.length_c   1.000
_cell.angle_alpha   90.00
_cell.angle_beta   90.00
_cell.angle_gamma   90.00
#
_symmetry.space_group_name_H-M   'P 1'
#
loop_
_entity.id
_entity.type
_entity.pdbx_description
1 polymer ?
#
loop_
_entity_poly.entity_id
_entity_poly.type
_entity_poly.pdbx_seq_one_letter_code
_entity_poly.pdbx_strand_id
1 'polypeptide(L)'
;MKIFNNLFLSCTLLSLIMTGCTNRDEISKVLSKNSDIPKGVSSRDIKWYINREDVRMQIIKVCDLDTSKYYQRDDCQNAKGAEYFKLIQSNRNLSNDLRLNEDRKYLKEVMESRKH
;
A
#
# COMPACT_ATOMS: atom_id res chain seq x y z
N MET A 1 -44.13 -34.31 17.21
CA MET A 1 -43.92 -34.03 15.77
C MET A 1 -42.86 -32.95 15.65
N LYS A 2 -41.59 -33.35 15.45
CA LYS A 2 -40.38 -32.50 15.43
C LYS A 2 -40.05 -32.17 13.97
N ILE A 3 -40.60 -31.11 13.37
CA ILE A 3 -40.26 -30.72 11.98
C ILE A 3 -40.30 -29.19 11.76
N PHE A 4 -39.80 -28.37 12.71
CA PHE A 4 -39.81 -26.91 12.54
C PHE A 4 -38.47 -26.20 12.83
N ASN A 5 -37.34 -26.92 12.84
CA ASN A 5 -36.04 -26.31 13.17
C ASN A 5 -34.98 -26.29 12.05
N ASN A 6 -35.25 -26.82 10.86
CA ASN A 6 -34.20 -26.97 9.83
C ASN A 6 -34.27 -25.96 8.67
N LEU A 7 -35.29 -25.09 8.60
CA LEU A 7 -35.40 -24.13 7.49
C LEU A 7 -34.83 -22.74 7.81
N PHE A 8 -34.79 -22.35 9.09
CA PHE A 8 -34.21 -21.07 9.51
C PHE A 8 -32.67 -21.08 9.59
N LEU A 9 -32.05 -22.27 9.68
CA LEU A 9 -30.59 -22.41 9.76
C LEU A 9 -29.91 -22.37 8.38
N SER A 10 -30.64 -22.66 7.29
CA SER A 10 -30.06 -22.63 5.93
C SER A 10 -30.10 -21.22 5.31
N CYS A 11 -31.04 -20.38 5.73
CA CYS A 11 -31.20 -19.03 5.18
C CYS A 11 -30.18 -18.03 5.76
N THR A 12 -29.74 -18.22 7.01
CA THR A 12 -28.71 -17.38 7.65
C THR A 12 -27.29 -17.75 7.24
N LEU A 13 -27.05 -18.99 6.79
CA LEU A 13 -25.74 -19.43 6.32
C LEU A 13 -25.44 -18.97 4.88
N LEU A 14 -26.47 -18.80 4.04
CA LEU A 14 -26.32 -18.30 2.67
C LEU A 14 -26.10 -16.78 2.59
N SER A 15 -26.55 -16.01 3.58
CA SER A 15 -26.37 -14.55 3.60
C SER A 15 -24.94 -14.10 3.93
N LEU A 16 -24.09 -14.98 4.49
CA LEU A 16 -22.69 -14.63 4.81
C LEU A 16 -21.73 -14.70 3.61
N ILE A 17 -22.15 -15.29 2.49
CA ILE A 17 -21.26 -15.57 1.34
C ILE A 17 -21.24 -14.40 0.34
N MET A 18 -22.16 -13.43 0.46
CA MET A 18 -22.33 -12.35 -0.53
C MET A 18 -21.72 -10.99 -0.14
N THR A 19 -21.12 -10.85 1.05
CA THR A 19 -20.34 -9.63 1.38
C THR A 19 -18.88 -9.70 0.91
N GLY A 20 -18.45 -10.81 0.32
CA GLY A 20 -17.07 -11.06 -0.12
C GLY A 20 -16.68 -10.44 -1.48
N CYS A 21 -17.60 -9.76 -2.18
CA CYS A 21 -17.38 -9.31 -3.55
C CYS A 21 -17.93 -7.90 -3.78
N THR A 22 -17.29 -6.82 -3.27
CA THR A 22 -17.27 -5.47 -3.91
C THR A 22 -16.46 -4.45 -3.11
N ASN A 23 -15.28 -4.79 -2.59
CA ASN A 23 -14.33 -3.73 -2.23
C ASN A 23 -12.92 -4.15 -2.62
N ARG A 24 -12.61 -4.03 -3.92
CA ARG A 24 -11.22 -4.08 -4.38
C ARG A 24 -10.47 -3.00 -3.62
N ASP A 25 -9.36 -3.36 -2.98
CA ASP A 25 -8.53 -2.38 -2.30
C ASP A 25 -8.08 -1.28 -3.29
N GLU A 26 -7.85 -0.07 -2.79
CA GLU A 26 -7.53 1.09 -3.64
C GLU A 26 -6.28 0.87 -4.52
N ILE A 27 -5.29 0.11 -4.05
CA ILE A 27 -4.12 -0.30 -4.86
C ILE A 27 -4.57 -1.20 -6.01
N SER A 28 -5.37 -2.23 -5.72
CA SER A 28 -5.94 -3.12 -6.73
C SER A 28 -6.78 -2.36 -7.76
N LYS A 29 -7.49 -1.30 -7.34
CA LYS A 29 -8.21 -0.42 -8.27
C LYS A 29 -7.23 0.26 -9.22
N VAL A 30 -6.17 0.91 -8.72
CA VAL A 30 -5.12 1.55 -9.54
C VAL A 30 -4.52 0.54 -10.53
N LEU A 31 -4.12 -0.65 -10.05
CA LEU A 31 -3.50 -1.68 -10.88
C LEU A 31 -4.44 -2.28 -11.93
N SER A 32 -5.76 -2.22 -11.70
CA SER A 32 -6.75 -2.73 -12.64
C SER A 32 -7.20 -1.75 -13.72
N LYS A 33 -6.77 -0.47 -13.65
CA LYS A 33 -7.21 0.57 -14.60
C LYS A 33 -6.66 0.37 -16.01
N ASN A 34 -5.45 -0.19 -16.14
CA ASN A 34 -4.81 -0.38 -17.43
C ASN A 34 -4.39 -1.84 -17.63
N SER A 35 -4.61 -2.37 -18.83
CA SER A 35 -4.33 -3.77 -19.17
C SER A 35 -2.83 -4.09 -19.33
N ASP A 36 -1.99 -3.07 -19.48
CA ASP A 36 -0.54 -3.15 -19.63
C ASP A 36 0.20 -3.31 -18.28
N ILE A 37 -0.51 -3.14 -17.17
CA ILE A 37 0.04 -3.34 -15.82
C ILE A 37 0.12 -4.85 -15.55
N PRO A 38 1.31 -5.41 -15.27
CA PRO A 38 1.44 -6.81 -14.92
C PRO A 38 0.56 -7.14 -13.72
N LYS A 39 -0.12 -8.28 -13.71
CA LYS A 39 -1.00 -8.68 -12.59
C LYS A 39 -0.22 -9.27 -11.42
N GLY A 40 0.95 -9.85 -11.69
CA GLY A 40 1.84 -10.41 -10.66
C GLY A 40 2.63 -9.32 -9.93
N VAL A 41 2.54 -9.33 -8.60
CA VAL A 41 3.32 -8.42 -7.73
C VAL A 41 4.82 -8.58 -7.96
N SER A 42 5.29 -9.82 -8.19
CA SER A 42 6.69 -10.12 -8.50
C SER A 42 7.18 -9.49 -9.81
N SER A 43 6.27 -9.12 -10.72
CA SER A 43 6.59 -8.43 -11.98
C SER A 43 6.54 -6.91 -11.86
N ARG A 44 6.12 -6.38 -10.69
CA ARG A 44 6.04 -4.95 -10.37
C ARG A 44 7.02 -4.62 -9.25
N ASP A 45 8.30 -4.90 -9.51
CA ASP A 45 9.39 -4.59 -8.59
C ASP A 45 9.75 -3.09 -8.62
N ILE A 46 10.74 -2.70 -7.82
CA ILE A 46 11.27 -1.32 -7.79
C ILE A 46 11.64 -0.84 -9.21
N LYS A 47 12.30 -1.69 -10.01
CA LYS A 47 12.75 -1.33 -11.36
C LYS A 47 11.58 -1.04 -12.29
N TRP A 48 10.50 -1.80 -12.17
CA TRP A 48 9.27 -1.55 -12.90
C TRP A 48 8.67 -0.19 -12.52
N TYR A 49 8.53 0.09 -11.21
CA TYR A 49 7.98 1.35 -10.71
C TYR A 49 8.84 2.58 -11.02
N ILE A 50 10.17 2.44 -11.17
CA ILE A 50 11.05 3.53 -11.62
C ILE A 50 10.59 4.05 -13.00
N ASN A 51 10.23 3.13 -13.90
CA ASN A 51 9.86 3.43 -15.29
C ASN A 51 8.37 3.73 -15.49
N ARG A 52 7.55 3.66 -14.43
CA ARG A 52 6.09 3.86 -14.46
C ARG A 52 5.66 4.93 -13.49
N GLU A 53 6.04 6.18 -13.76
CA GLU A 53 5.76 7.32 -12.89
C GLU A 53 4.26 7.55 -12.64
N ASP A 54 3.46 7.39 -13.70
CA ASP A 54 2.01 7.47 -13.69
C ASP A 54 1.39 6.52 -12.64
N VAL A 55 1.88 5.28 -12.57
CA VAL A 55 1.41 4.28 -11.63
C VAL A 55 2.05 4.48 -10.26
N ARG A 56 3.37 4.72 -10.21
CA ARG A 56 4.15 4.91 -8.98
C ARG A 56 3.51 5.99 -8.09
N MET A 57 3.22 7.17 -8.63
CA MET A 57 2.68 8.28 -7.84
C MET A 57 1.25 8.02 -7.36
N GLN A 58 0.42 7.32 -8.15
CA GLN A 58 -0.92 6.91 -7.72
C GLN A 58 -0.87 5.90 -6.58
N ILE A 59 0.02 4.90 -6.67
CA ILE A 59 0.22 3.92 -5.61
C ILE A 59 0.72 4.60 -4.34
N ILE A 60 1.76 5.44 -4.40
CA ILE A 60 2.28 6.18 -3.25
C ILE A 60 1.16 6.98 -2.58
N LYS A 61 0.35 7.72 -3.35
CA LYS A 61 -0.78 8.46 -2.82
C LYS A 61 -1.75 7.58 -2.05
N VAL A 62 -2.10 6.41 -2.58
CA VAL A 62 -2.97 5.45 -1.89
C VAL A 62 -2.32 4.92 -0.60
N CYS A 63 -1.03 4.59 -0.65
CA CYS A 63 -0.28 4.12 0.52
C CYS A 63 -0.23 5.17 1.64
N ASP A 64 -0.16 6.45 1.27
CA ASP A 64 -0.09 7.56 2.22
C ASP A 64 -1.45 7.94 2.81
N LEU A 65 -2.56 7.60 2.16
CA LEU A 65 -3.92 7.79 2.70
C LEU A 65 -4.19 6.90 3.93
N ASP A 66 -3.62 5.70 3.96
CA ASP A 66 -3.80 4.75 5.06
C ASP A 66 -2.53 3.90 5.25
N THR A 67 -1.53 4.50 5.88
CA THR A 67 -0.21 3.86 6.02
C THR A 67 -0.29 2.59 6.88
N SER A 68 -1.14 2.54 7.92
CA SER A 68 -1.25 1.35 8.78
C SER A 68 -1.83 0.15 8.05
N LYS A 69 -2.72 0.39 7.06
CA LYS A 69 -3.25 -0.66 6.19
C LYS A 69 -2.25 -1.11 5.12
N TYR A 70 -1.47 -0.19 4.59
CA TYR A 70 -0.72 -0.42 3.35
C TYR A 70 0.81 -0.61 3.53
N TYR A 71 1.38 -0.42 4.71
CA TYR A 71 2.84 -0.48 4.92
C TYR A 71 3.51 -1.82 4.57
N GLN A 72 2.78 -2.95 4.68
CA GLN A 72 3.28 -4.29 4.32
C GLN A 72 2.94 -4.70 2.89
N ARG A 73 2.26 -3.85 2.11
CA ARG A 73 1.94 -4.20 0.73
C ARG A 73 3.17 -3.99 -0.14
N ASP A 74 3.59 -5.05 -0.83
CA ASP A 74 4.73 -5.03 -1.75
C ASP A 74 4.66 -3.89 -2.77
N ASP A 75 3.48 -3.62 -3.34
CA ASP A 75 3.29 -2.50 -4.27
C ASP A 75 3.61 -1.13 -3.63
N CYS A 76 3.30 -0.94 -2.35
CA CYS A 76 3.69 0.26 -1.62
C CYS A 76 5.19 0.34 -1.36
N GLN A 77 5.78 -0.77 -0.93
CA GLN A 77 7.22 -0.84 -0.66
C GLN A 77 8.03 -0.60 -1.93
N ASN A 78 7.63 -1.22 -3.05
CA ASN A 78 8.29 -1.08 -4.34
C ASN A 78 8.10 0.31 -4.95
N ALA A 79 6.89 0.87 -4.88
CA ALA A 79 6.62 2.22 -5.39
C ALA A 79 7.38 3.30 -4.61
N LYS A 80 7.37 3.24 -3.26
CA LYS A 80 8.13 4.17 -2.41
C LYS A 80 9.64 3.97 -2.59
N GLY A 81 10.11 2.73 -2.66
CA GLY A 81 11.51 2.40 -2.95
C GLY A 81 11.98 2.98 -4.28
N ALA A 82 11.15 2.90 -5.32
CA ALA A 82 11.43 3.50 -6.63
C ALA A 82 11.51 5.03 -6.57
N GLU A 83 10.66 5.68 -5.79
CA GLU A 83 10.70 7.13 -5.60
C GLU A 83 11.97 7.56 -4.85
N TYR A 84 12.31 6.89 -3.76
CA TYR A 84 13.57 7.14 -3.05
C TYR A 84 14.79 6.93 -3.95
N PHE A 85 14.78 5.87 -4.76
CA PHE A 85 15.84 5.62 -5.73
C PHE A 85 16.00 6.77 -6.74
N LYS A 86 14.89 7.28 -7.30
CA LYS A 86 14.91 8.45 -8.19
C LYS A 86 15.45 9.70 -7.50
N LEU A 87 15.03 9.95 -6.25
CA LEU A 87 15.50 11.09 -5.47
C LEU A 87 17.01 11.02 -5.23
N ILE A 88 17.53 9.84 -4.84
CA ILE A 88 18.97 9.61 -4.66
C ILE A 88 19.73 9.83 -5.98
N GLN A 89 19.26 9.25 -7.09
CA GLN A 89 19.93 9.40 -8.40
C GLN A 89 19.92 10.83 -8.92
N SER A 90 18.89 11.61 -8.59
CA SER A 90 18.74 12.97 -9.10
C SER A 90 19.76 13.97 -8.53
N ASN A 91 20.61 13.57 -7.57
CA ASN A 91 21.45 14.48 -6.77
C ASN A 91 20.66 15.69 -6.24
N ARG A 92 19.33 15.56 -6.10
CA ARG A 92 18.51 16.61 -5.56
C ARG A 92 18.99 16.87 -4.16
N ASN A 93 19.24 18.14 -3.87
CA ASN A 93 19.58 18.55 -2.53
C ASN A 93 18.36 18.35 -1.62
N LEU A 94 18.30 17.18 -0.97
CA LEU A 94 17.24 16.79 -0.03
C LEU A 94 17.40 17.49 1.34
N SER A 95 18.35 18.41 1.51
CA SER A 95 18.47 19.19 2.75
C SER A 95 17.28 20.12 2.99
N ASN A 96 16.49 20.43 1.97
CA ASN A 96 15.26 21.21 2.10
C ASN A 96 13.99 20.36 2.11
N ASP A 97 14.10 19.03 2.08
CA ASP A 97 12.94 18.16 2.21
C ASP A 97 12.47 18.17 3.67
N LEU A 98 11.32 18.82 3.90
CA LEU A 98 10.72 19.03 5.23
C LEU A 98 10.56 17.71 5.98
N ARG A 99 10.09 16.66 5.29
CA ARG A 99 9.81 15.37 5.92
C ARG A 99 11.10 14.65 6.32
N LEU A 100 12.09 14.63 5.43
CA LEU A 100 13.41 14.06 5.76
C LEU A 100 14.11 14.82 6.90
N ASN A 101 13.91 16.13 7.00
CA ASN A 101 14.46 16.92 8.10
C ASN A 101 13.78 16.62 9.44
N GLU A 102 12.46 16.46 9.46
CA GLU A 102 11.72 16.03 10.65
C GLU A 102 12.12 14.62 11.09
N ASP A 103 12.22 13.67 10.15
CA ASP A 103 12.65 12.30 10.43
C ASP A 103 14.08 12.28 11.01
N ARG A 104 15.01 13.06 10.45
CA ARG A 104 16.38 13.21 10.99
C ARG A 104 16.39 13.80 12.40
N LYS A 105 15.55 14.81 12.66
CA LYS A 105 15.43 15.44 13.98
C LYS A 105 14.94 14.42 15.01
N TYR A 106 13.86 13.68 14.69
CA TYR A 106 13.33 12.62 15.55
C TYR A 106 14.39 11.54 15.84
N LEU A 107 15.09 11.06 14.81
CA LEU A 107 16.14 10.05 15.00
C LEU A 107 17.27 10.56 15.91
N LYS A 108 17.66 11.83 15.77
CA LYS A 108 18.66 12.46 16.62
C LYS A 108 18.19 12.52 18.09
N GLU A 109 16.97 12.96 18.33
CA GLU A 109 16.37 13.00 19.68
C GLU A 109 16.28 11.61 20.32
N VAL A 110 15.91 10.58 19.54
CA VAL A 110 15.88 9.19 20.00
C VAL A 110 17.30 8.67 20.31
N MET A 111 18.29 9.02 19.50
CA MET A 111 19.69 8.61 19.74
C MET A 111 20.29 9.30 20.96
N GLU A 112 19.92 10.55 21.23
CA GLU A 112 20.38 11.33 22.39
C GLU A 112 19.72 10.86 23.68
N SER A 113 18.41 10.57 23.66
CA SER A 113 17.69 10.05 24.84
C SER A 113 18.15 8.66 25.29
N ARG A 114 18.74 7.84 24.41
CA ARG A 114 19.29 6.51 24.74
C ARG A 114 20.71 6.52 25.28
N LYS A 115 21.38 7.68 25.34
CA LYS A 115 22.75 7.82 25.88
C LYS A 115 22.76 8.13 27.39
N HIS A 116 21.60 8.37 27.98
CA HIS A 116 21.39 8.59 29.41
C HIS A 116 20.63 7.42 30.02
#